data_AF-K1PEX7-F1
#
_entry.id   AF-K1PEX7-F1
#
_cell.length_a   1.000
_cell.length_b   1.000
_cell.length_c   1.000
_cell.angle_alpha   90.00
_cell.angle_beta   90.00
_cell.angle_gamma   90.00
#
_symmetry.space_group_name_H-M   'P 1'
#
loop_
_entity.id
_entity.type
_entity.pdbx_description
1 polymer ?
#
loop_
_entity_poly.entity_id
_entity_poly.type
_entity_poly.pdbx_seq_one_letter_code
_entity_poly.pdbx_strand_id
1 'polypeptide(L)'
;MSAKGIKTTKNLYDPLECLERILNKSTLSTQRVTHESIIEVGDQLLNSKADDSKEQQLRALEEAVERAEARATKELKAALKRLREEKEEERKRALDKQKQYYERLAARIERQRDEAEEERIRELTKKMEREKEKALSDQWEECERIKKEAIEEACIALTKKLRNEFVLEKEKAIAEALKIQKEKFLKREQESIERTRRECEEKARLEAERVAKLHQQEIECWTQRYLDMEKRYKQEMERRRGVTADFKELQDDYRRFMNYTDGKFHSDYMMHLRYMGMRLAEKRVSEVSSTVSYEDIFKLS
;
A
#
# COMPACT_ATOMS: atom_id res chain seq x y z
N MET A 1 90.25 32.59 32.95
CA MET A 1 90.50 33.69 33.90
C MET A 1 91.84 33.38 34.57
N SER A 2 92.99 33.91 34.09
CA SER A 2 93.65 35.14 34.58
C SER A 2 93.52 35.30 36.11
N ALA A 3 94.57 35.38 36.94
CA ALA A 3 95.79 36.17 36.76
C ALA A 3 96.99 35.63 37.58
N LYS A 4 98.18 36.01 37.09
CA LYS A 4 99.52 35.89 37.70
C LYS A 4 99.75 36.94 38.79
N GLY A 5 100.74 36.65 39.67
CA GLY A 5 101.69 37.64 40.20
C GLY A 5 101.72 37.74 41.72
N ILE A 6 102.82 38.04 42.42
CA ILE A 6 104.20 38.45 42.10
C ILE A 6 105.02 38.21 43.39
N LYS A 7 106.27 37.76 43.27
CA LYS A 7 107.32 37.84 44.32
C LYS A 7 107.97 39.22 44.26
N THR A 8 108.26 39.87 45.39
CA THR A 8 109.31 40.89 45.45
C THR A 8 109.98 40.94 46.83
N THR A 9 111.26 40.60 46.82
CA THR A 9 112.30 40.90 47.79
C THR A 9 112.73 42.37 47.68
N LYS A 10 112.99 43.04 48.82
CA LYS A 10 113.85 44.24 48.95
C LYS A 10 114.48 44.18 50.35
N ASN A 11 115.74 43.76 50.48
CA ASN A 11 116.93 44.61 50.60
C ASN A 11 116.77 45.81 51.55
N LEU A 12 117.45 45.75 52.69
CA LEU A 12 118.22 46.84 53.29
C LEU A 12 119.40 46.20 54.02
N TYR A 13 120.55 46.18 53.33
CA TYR A 13 121.86 45.86 53.85
C TYR A 13 122.38 47.13 54.52
N ASP A 14 122.57 47.13 55.83
CA ASP A 14 123.21 48.22 56.55
C ASP A 14 124.72 47.92 56.71
N PRO A 15 125.62 48.66 56.05
CA PRO A 15 127.06 48.42 56.11
C PRO A 15 127.69 48.78 57.46
N LEU A 16 126.97 49.43 58.38
CA LEU A 16 127.45 49.76 59.74
C LEU A 16 127.32 48.60 60.74
N GLU A 17 126.27 47.77 60.63
CA GLU A 17 126.09 46.58 61.49
C GLU A 17 127.19 45.51 61.25
N CYS A 18 127.73 45.45 60.03
CA CYS A 18 128.81 44.53 59.69
C CYS A 18 130.16 44.98 60.28
N LEU A 19 130.36 46.30 60.46
CA LEU A 19 131.56 46.86 61.11
C LEU A 19 131.50 46.73 62.64
N GLU A 20 130.33 46.93 63.26
CA GLU A 20 130.15 46.71 64.71
C GLU A 20 130.22 45.23 65.11
N ARG A 21 129.82 44.30 64.24
CA ARG A 21 130.00 42.85 64.49
C ARG A 21 131.44 42.38 64.38
N ILE A 22 132.31 43.08 63.63
CA ILE A 22 133.73 42.75 63.52
C ILE A 22 134.52 43.36 64.69
N LEU A 23 134.11 44.52 65.22
CA LEU A 23 134.83 45.19 66.32
C LEU A 23 134.55 44.61 67.72
N ASN A 24 133.39 43.97 67.96
CA ASN A 24 133.01 43.46 69.28
C ASN A 24 133.38 41.98 69.55
N LYS A 25 134.27 41.38 68.74
CA LYS A 25 134.72 39.97 68.91
C LYS A 25 136.23 39.78 69.08
N SER A 26 137.01 40.81 69.37
CA SER A 26 138.46 40.71 69.59
C SER A 26 138.91 41.20 70.97
N THR A 27 138.36 40.64 72.05
CA THR A 27 139.04 40.66 73.35
C THR A 27 140.07 39.53 73.41
N LEU A 28 141.28 39.82 72.92
CA LEU A 28 142.47 38.99 73.10
C LEU A 28 142.89 38.97 74.58
N SER A 29 142.35 38.01 75.32
CA SER A 29 142.84 37.62 76.64
C SER A 29 143.98 36.60 76.48
N THR A 30 145.22 37.04 76.64
CA THR A 30 146.41 36.19 76.63
C THR A 30 146.60 35.48 77.97
N GLN A 31 145.88 34.38 78.17
CA GLN A 31 146.24 33.41 79.22
C GLN A 31 147.33 32.46 78.70
N ARG A 32 148.36 32.23 79.52
CA ARG A 32 149.34 31.16 79.34
C ARG A 32 148.59 29.83 79.42
N VAL A 33 148.64 29.03 78.35
CA VAL A 33 147.99 27.72 78.32
C VAL A 33 149.01 26.62 78.06
N THR A 34 149.00 25.64 78.95
CA THR A 34 149.80 24.42 78.99
C THR A 34 149.26 23.36 78.02
N HIS A 35 150.03 22.30 77.76
CA HIS A 35 149.83 21.29 76.72
C HIS A 35 148.52 20.44 76.78
N GLU A 36 147.62 20.67 77.75
CA GLU A 36 146.36 19.91 77.88
C GLU A 36 145.16 20.53 77.14
N SER A 37 145.14 21.84 76.84
CA SER A 37 143.98 22.49 76.18
C SER A 37 143.98 22.44 74.63
N ILE A 38 144.98 21.84 73.98
CA ILE A 38 144.95 21.62 72.52
C ILE A 38 144.09 20.38 72.17
N ILE A 39 143.88 19.47 73.12
CA ILE A 39 143.11 18.24 72.90
C ILE A 39 141.60 18.52 72.93
N GLU A 40 141.13 19.47 73.75
CA GLU A 40 139.69 19.76 73.87
C GLU A 40 139.11 20.63 72.72
N VAL A 41 139.93 21.48 72.08
CA VAL A 41 139.48 22.29 70.93
C VAL A 41 139.43 21.47 69.63
N GLY A 42 140.22 20.40 69.54
CA GLY A 42 140.16 19.44 68.42
C GLY A 42 138.88 18.61 68.41
N ASP A 43 138.41 18.16 69.57
CA ASP A 43 137.20 17.33 69.70
C ASP A 43 135.89 18.10 69.49
N GLN A 44 135.84 19.39 69.82
CA GLN A 44 134.62 20.20 69.62
C GLN A 44 134.36 20.56 68.15
N LEU A 45 135.41 20.70 67.32
CA LEU A 45 135.29 20.99 65.88
C LEU A 45 135.03 19.74 65.01
N LEU A 46 135.42 18.55 65.48
CA LEU A 46 135.13 17.28 64.82
C LEU A 46 133.70 16.78 65.11
N ASN A 47 133.20 16.96 66.33
CA ASN A 47 131.84 16.54 66.70
C ASN A 47 130.75 17.41 66.05
N SER A 48 130.96 18.73 65.93
CA SER A 48 130.01 19.63 65.25
C SER A 48 129.86 19.34 63.75
N LYS A 49 130.94 18.94 63.06
CA LYS A 49 130.86 18.49 61.65
C LYS A 49 130.26 17.10 61.49
N ALA A 50 130.38 16.24 62.50
CA ALA A 50 129.78 14.89 62.48
C ALA A 50 128.26 14.93 62.74
N ASP A 51 127.78 15.85 63.59
CA ASP A 51 126.34 16.01 63.88
C ASP A 51 125.59 16.74 62.76
N ASP A 52 126.17 17.77 62.12
CA ASP A 52 125.57 18.41 60.94
C ASP A 52 125.43 17.44 59.75
N SER A 53 126.37 16.49 59.61
CA SER A 53 126.33 15.45 58.56
C SER A 53 125.25 14.39 58.85
N LYS A 54 125.05 14.01 60.13
CA LYS A 54 124.00 13.06 60.53
C LYS A 54 122.61 13.68 60.46
N GLU A 55 122.43 14.94 60.86
CA GLU A 55 121.15 15.64 60.70
C GLU A 55 120.78 15.84 59.22
N GLN A 56 121.76 16.17 58.36
CA GLN A 56 121.50 16.27 56.92
C GLN A 56 121.18 14.91 56.29
N GLN A 57 121.81 13.82 56.75
CA GLN A 57 121.48 12.46 56.32
C GLN A 57 120.10 12.00 56.82
N LEU A 58 119.73 12.31 58.05
CA LEU A 58 118.41 12.00 58.62
C LEU A 58 117.30 12.78 57.94
N ARG A 59 117.47 14.08 57.70
CA ARG A 59 116.50 14.88 56.92
C ARG A 59 116.41 14.40 55.47
N ALA A 60 117.52 14.00 54.85
CA ALA A 60 117.49 13.41 53.51
C ALA A 60 116.79 12.04 53.47
N LEU A 61 116.91 11.24 54.53
CA LEU A 61 116.20 9.97 54.71
C LEU A 61 114.71 10.19 54.96
N GLU A 62 114.33 11.12 55.85
CA GLU A 62 112.95 11.51 56.11
C GLU A 62 112.29 12.06 54.84
N GLU A 63 112.96 12.96 54.11
CA GLU A 63 112.47 13.44 52.82
C GLU A 63 112.38 12.33 51.77
N ALA A 64 113.28 11.34 51.78
CA ALA A 64 113.22 10.19 50.88
C ALA A 64 112.05 9.26 51.23
N VAL A 65 111.78 9.05 52.53
CA VAL A 65 110.64 8.30 53.05
C VAL A 65 109.34 9.03 52.74
N GLU A 66 109.23 10.33 53.02
CA GLU A 66 108.06 11.15 52.65
C GLU A 66 107.85 11.18 51.14
N ARG A 67 108.92 11.25 50.34
CA ARG A 67 108.81 11.14 48.87
C ARG A 67 108.36 9.74 48.44
N ALA A 68 108.80 8.68 49.11
CA ALA A 68 108.37 7.31 48.83
C ALA A 68 106.92 7.06 49.26
N GLU A 69 106.49 7.55 50.42
CA GLU A 69 105.12 7.51 50.92
C GLU A 69 104.19 8.38 50.08
N ALA A 70 104.62 9.57 49.65
CA ALA A 70 103.88 10.41 48.72
C ALA A 70 103.73 9.76 47.34
N ARG A 71 104.74 9.01 46.89
CA ARG A 71 104.65 8.20 45.66
C ARG A 71 103.70 7.02 45.86
N ALA A 72 103.84 6.26 46.93
CA ALA A 72 102.97 5.12 47.26
C ALA A 72 101.50 5.54 47.44
N THR A 73 101.23 6.67 48.11
CA THR A 73 99.86 7.20 48.26
C THR A 73 99.29 7.76 46.95
N LYS A 74 100.12 8.34 46.08
CA LYS A 74 99.71 8.74 44.72
C LYS A 74 99.39 7.52 43.85
N GLU A 75 100.22 6.48 43.91
CA GLU A 75 100.00 5.21 43.21
C GLU A 75 98.76 4.49 43.73
N LEU A 76 98.55 4.43 45.04
CA LEU A 76 97.35 3.88 45.67
C LEU A 76 96.09 4.66 45.25
N LYS A 77 96.13 6.00 45.27
CA LYS A 77 95.01 6.83 44.80
C LYS A 77 94.73 6.63 43.32
N ALA A 78 95.76 6.51 42.48
CA ALA A 78 95.62 6.22 41.06
C ALA A 78 95.03 4.81 40.82
N ALA A 79 95.48 3.80 41.57
CA ALA A 79 94.95 2.44 41.51
C ALA A 79 93.48 2.38 41.98
N LEU A 80 93.12 3.08 43.06
CA LEU A 80 91.74 3.19 43.53
C LEU A 80 90.84 3.91 42.53
N LYS A 81 91.35 4.94 41.84
CA LYS A 81 90.60 5.65 40.80
C LYS A 81 90.35 4.74 39.59
N ARG A 82 91.37 4.02 39.11
CA ARG A 82 91.24 3.01 38.04
C ARG A 82 90.24 1.92 38.42
N LEU A 83 90.33 1.37 39.62
CA LEU A 83 89.37 0.37 40.12
C LEU A 83 87.94 0.90 40.21
N ARG A 84 87.75 2.18 40.54
CA ARG A 84 86.41 2.80 40.55
C ARG A 84 85.88 2.98 39.14
N GLU A 85 86.70 3.46 38.21
CA GLU A 85 86.34 3.61 36.80
C GLU A 85 86.00 2.25 36.17
N GLU A 86 86.81 1.23 36.40
CA GLU A 86 86.55 -0.15 35.96
C GLU A 86 85.22 -0.68 36.53
N LYS A 87 84.95 -0.49 37.82
CA LYS A 87 83.67 -0.89 38.43
C LYS A 87 82.48 -0.13 37.88
N GLU A 88 82.61 1.17 37.61
CA GLU A 88 81.55 1.97 37.00
C GLU A 88 81.29 1.56 35.56
N GLU A 89 82.34 1.25 34.80
CA GLU A 89 82.22 0.72 33.44
C GLU A 89 81.56 -0.65 33.44
N GLU A 90 81.97 -1.57 34.32
CA GLU A 90 81.32 -2.87 34.48
C GLU A 90 79.85 -2.73 34.88
N ARG A 91 79.53 -1.80 35.80
CA ARG A 91 78.15 -1.49 36.18
C ARG A 91 77.34 -0.95 35.00
N LYS A 92 77.90 -0.04 34.21
CA LYS A 92 77.25 0.49 32.99
C LYS A 92 77.02 -0.63 31.98
N ARG A 93 78.03 -1.46 31.70
CA ARG A 93 77.92 -2.62 30.81
C ARG A 93 76.87 -3.62 31.29
N ALA A 94 76.77 -3.86 32.60
CA ALA A 94 75.74 -4.73 33.18
C ALA A 94 74.33 -4.13 33.04
N LEU A 95 74.17 -2.84 33.31
CA LEU A 95 72.90 -2.12 33.13
C LEU A 95 72.46 -2.08 31.67
N ASP A 96 73.38 -1.87 30.73
CA ASP A 96 73.06 -1.85 29.31
C ASP A 96 72.67 -3.25 28.80
N LYS A 97 73.35 -4.30 29.25
CA LYS A 97 72.93 -5.69 28.98
C LYS A 97 71.53 -5.98 29.54
N GLN A 98 71.23 -5.47 30.74
CA GLN A 98 69.92 -5.64 31.36
C GLN A 98 68.82 -4.87 30.60
N LYS A 99 69.09 -3.63 30.17
CA LYS A 99 68.17 -2.85 29.33
C LYS A 99 67.90 -3.56 28.01
N GLN A 100 68.94 -4.00 27.30
CA GLN A 100 68.79 -4.73 26.05
C GLN A 100 68.00 -6.03 26.24
N TYR A 101 68.19 -6.72 27.36
CA TYR A 101 67.41 -7.91 27.69
C TYR A 101 65.93 -7.57 27.87
N TYR A 102 65.59 -6.54 28.64
CA TYR A 102 64.20 -6.12 28.84
C TYR A 102 63.55 -5.53 27.59
N GLU A 103 64.29 -4.81 26.75
CA GLU A 103 63.81 -4.33 25.45
C GLU A 103 63.46 -5.52 24.53
N ARG A 104 64.32 -6.54 24.47
CA ARG A 104 64.04 -7.78 23.73
C ARG A 104 62.84 -8.53 24.30
N LEU A 105 62.71 -8.56 25.63
CA LEU A 105 61.58 -9.19 26.29
C LEU A 105 60.27 -8.44 26.00
N ALA A 106 60.28 -7.11 26.09
CA ALA A 106 59.14 -6.27 25.77
C ALA A 106 58.70 -6.43 24.31
N ALA A 107 59.64 -6.41 23.37
CA ALA A 107 59.36 -6.65 21.95
C ALA A 107 58.80 -8.07 21.69
N ARG A 108 59.22 -9.07 22.46
CA ARG A 108 58.64 -10.42 22.37
C ARG A 108 57.21 -10.45 22.92
N ILE A 109 56.96 -9.80 24.06
CA ILE A 109 55.62 -9.72 24.67
C ILE A 109 54.66 -8.97 23.74
N GLU A 110 55.11 -7.87 23.13
CA GLU A 110 54.33 -7.09 22.18
C GLU A 110 53.92 -7.94 20.97
N ARG A 111 54.86 -8.64 20.34
CA ARG A 111 54.53 -9.56 19.23
C ARG A 111 53.55 -10.65 19.64
N GLN A 112 53.73 -11.25 20.82
CA GLN A 112 52.81 -12.27 21.32
C GLN A 112 51.41 -11.72 21.58
N ARG A 113 51.31 -10.48 22.09
CA ARG A 113 50.03 -9.80 22.28
C ARG A 113 49.38 -9.54 20.92
N ASP A 114 50.12 -8.99 19.97
CA ASP A 114 49.59 -8.65 18.65
C ASP A 114 49.14 -9.90 17.89
N GLU A 115 49.91 -11.00 17.94
CA GLU A 115 49.51 -12.31 17.39
C GLU A 115 48.21 -12.83 18.04
N ALA A 116 48.09 -12.74 19.38
CA ALA A 116 46.89 -13.17 20.08
C ALA A 116 45.67 -12.27 19.80
N GLU A 117 45.86 -10.96 19.68
CA GLU A 117 44.82 -10.01 19.32
C GLU A 117 44.37 -10.20 17.87
N GLU A 118 45.27 -10.46 16.94
CA GLU A 118 44.95 -10.80 15.57
C GLU A 118 44.10 -12.07 15.48
N GLU A 119 44.49 -13.15 16.16
CA GLU A 119 43.69 -14.39 16.17
C GLU A 119 42.30 -14.15 16.78
N ARG A 120 42.22 -13.38 17.87
CA ARG A 120 40.92 -13.01 18.48
C ARG A 120 40.05 -12.20 17.52
N ILE A 121 40.64 -11.24 16.80
CA ILE A 121 39.92 -10.43 15.80
C ILE A 121 39.44 -11.34 14.67
N ARG A 122 40.29 -12.23 14.14
CA ARG A 122 39.93 -13.18 13.07
C ARG A 122 38.80 -14.13 13.50
N GLU A 123 38.81 -14.61 14.74
CA GLU A 123 37.72 -15.43 15.27
C GLU A 123 36.42 -14.64 15.40
N LEU A 124 36.49 -13.40 15.88
CA LEU A 124 35.33 -12.52 15.99
C LEU A 124 34.76 -12.18 14.61
N THR A 125 35.59 -11.84 13.62
CA THR A 125 35.12 -11.57 12.26
C THR A 125 34.44 -12.80 11.66
N LYS A 126 35.02 -14.00 11.80
CA LYS A 126 34.39 -15.25 11.37
C LYS A 126 33.04 -15.50 12.03
N LYS A 127 32.90 -15.21 13.33
CA LYS A 127 31.61 -15.34 14.04
C LYS A 127 30.58 -14.34 13.51
N MET A 128 30.98 -13.08 13.35
CA MET A 128 30.12 -12.03 12.81
C MET A 128 29.69 -12.31 11.37
N GLU A 129 30.57 -12.83 10.52
CA GLU A 129 30.25 -13.24 9.16
C GLU A 129 29.22 -14.37 9.14
N ARG A 130 29.42 -15.42 9.96
CA ARG A 130 28.45 -16.51 10.09
C ARG A 130 27.09 -16.05 10.59
N GLU A 131 27.05 -15.12 11.54
CA GLU A 131 25.80 -14.54 12.04
C GLU A 131 25.10 -13.70 10.97
N LYS A 132 25.85 -12.91 10.19
CA LYS A 132 25.32 -12.17 9.03
C LYS A 132 24.77 -13.10 7.96
N GLU A 133 25.50 -14.15 7.60
CA GLU A 133 25.05 -15.14 6.60
C GLU A 133 23.78 -15.85 7.05
N LYS A 134 23.70 -16.26 8.32
CA LYS A 134 22.48 -16.84 8.90
C LYS A 134 21.32 -15.87 8.87
N ALA A 135 21.51 -14.64 9.35
CA ALA A 135 20.46 -13.63 9.34
C ALA A 135 19.97 -13.32 7.91
N LEU A 136 20.88 -13.28 6.92
CA LEU A 136 20.50 -13.16 5.52
C LEU A 136 19.71 -14.38 5.05
N SER A 137 20.16 -15.60 5.34
CA SER A 137 19.46 -16.84 4.99
C SER A 137 18.03 -16.86 5.55
N ASP A 138 17.87 -16.55 6.84
CA ASP A 138 16.57 -16.51 7.52
C ASP A 138 15.64 -15.46 6.89
N GLN A 139 16.18 -14.28 6.56
CA GLN A 139 15.44 -13.23 5.85
C GLN A 139 15.00 -13.66 4.45
N TRP A 140 15.87 -14.35 3.71
CA TRP A 140 15.55 -14.89 2.39
C TRP A 140 14.44 -15.94 2.47
N GLU A 141 14.53 -16.88 3.41
CA GLU A 141 13.50 -17.90 3.64
C GLU A 141 12.15 -17.27 3.99
N GLU A 142 12.15 -16.27 4.88
CA GLU A 142 10.94 -15.55 5.25
C GLU A 142 10.34 -14.77 4.07
N CYS A 143 11.18 -14.10 3.27
CA CYS A 143 10.73 -13.42 2.07
C CYS A 143 10.15 -14.38 1.03
N GLU A 144 10.77 -15.54 0.83
CA GLU A 144 10.23 -16.58 -0.05
C GLU A 144 8.92 -17.17 0.48
N ARG A 145 8.77 -17.32 1.79
CA ARG A 145 7.51 -17.74 2.41
C ARG A 145 6.40 -16.71 2.16
N ILE A 146 6.65 -15.44 2.45
CA ILE A 146 5.69 -14.35 2.23
C ILE A 146 5.30 -14.25 0.75
N LYS A 147 6.26 -14.41 -0.17
CA LYS A 147 5.96 -14.45 -1.62
C LYS A 147 5.01 -15.59 -1.97
N LYS A 148 5.25 -16.79 -1.45
CA LYS A 148 4.38 -17.96 -1.70
C LYS A 148 2.98 -17.73 -1.16
N GLU A 149 2.86 -17.27 0.08
CA GLU A 149 1.57 -16.93 0.70
C GLU A 149 0.82 -15.87 -0.11
N ALA A 150 1.50 -14.79 -0.53
CA ALA A 150 0.90 -13.76 -1.36
C ALA A 150 0.43 -14.27 -2.74
N ILE A 151 1.19 -15.18 -3.36
CA ILE A 151 0.79 -15.82 -4.63
C ILE A 151 -0.44 -16.71 -4.42
N GLU A 152 -0.47 -17.50 -3.34
CA GLU A 152 -1.61 -18.36 -3.00
C GLU A 152 -2.88 -17.54 -2.74
N GLU A 153 -2.77 -16.46 -1.95
CA GLU A 153 -3.87 -15.52 -1.72
C GLU A 153 -4.36 -14.87 -3.01
N ALA A 154 -3.44 -14.43 -3.88
CA ALA A 154 -3.78 -13.86 -5.18
C ALA A 154 -4.49 -14.87 -6.08
N CYS A 155 -4.04 -16.12 -6.12
CA CYS A 155 -4.69 -17.22 -6.84
C CYS A 155 -6.10 -17.51 -6.31
N ILE A 156 -6.28 -17.55 -4.98
CA ILE A 156 -7.59 -17.74 -4.35
C ILE A 156 -8.53 -16.57 -4.66
N ALA A 157 -8.04 -15.34 -4.60
CA ALA A 157 -8.81 -14.15 -4.92
C ALA A 157 -9.23 -14.14 -6.40
N LEU A 158 -8.32 -14.47 -7.31
CA LEU A 158 -8.57 -14.52 -8.75
C LEU A 158 -9.55 -15.63 -9.11
N THR A 159 -9.40 -16.83 -8.54
CA THR A 159 -10.36 -17.93 -8.76
C THR A 159 -11.77 -17.60 -8.24
N LYS A 160 -11.89 -16.89 -7.11
CA LYS A 160 -13.18 -16.38 -6.62
C LYS A 160 -13.79 -15.37 -7.58
N LYS A 161 -13.01 -14.42 -8.11
CA LYS A 161 -13.48 -13.45 -9.11
C LYS A 161 -13.98 -14.13 -10.38
N LEU A 162 -13.19 -15.06 -10.94
CA LEU A 162 -13.57 -15.82 -12.13
C LEU A 162 -14.85 -16.65 -11.92
N ARG A 163 -15.02 -17.27 -10.74
CA ARG A 163 -16.26 -17.99 -10.41
C ARG A 163 -17.46 -17.05 -10.37
N ASN A 164 -17.32 -15.87 -9.77
CA ASN A 164 -18.40 -14.89 -9.71
C ASN A 164 -18.75 -14.34 -11.10
N GLU A 165 -17.74 -14.02 -11.91
CA GLU A 165 -17.91 -13.59 -13.30
C GLU A 165 -18.63 -14.68 -14.11
N PHE A 166 -18.21 -15.94 -13.99
CA PHE A 166 -18.86 -17.06 -14.66
C PHE A 166 -20.32 -17.24 -14.24
N VAL A 167 -20.65 -17.10 -12.95
CA VAL A 167 -22.03 -17.17 -12.46
C VAL A 167 -22.87 -16.04 -13.06
N LEU A 168 -22.35 -14.81 -13.06
CA LEU A 168 -23.05 -13.65 -13.64
C LEU A 168 -23.26 -13.81 -15.15
N GLU A 169 -22.24 -14.27 -15.89
CA GLU A 169 -22.36 -14.53 -17.33
C GLU A 169 -23.37 -15.64 -17.62
N LYS A 170 -23.34 -16.73 -16.84
CA LYS A 170 -24.31 -17.81 -16.95
C LYS A 170 -25.73 -17.32 -16.67
N GLU A 171 -25.94 -16.52 -15.63
CA GLU A 171 -27.24 -15.95 -15.30
C GLU A 171 -27.75 -15.00 -16.39
N LYS A 172 -26.89 -14.15 -16.94
CA LYS A 172 -27.21 -13.29 -18.08
C LYS A 172 -27.62 -14.11 -19.30
N ALA A 173 -26.86 -15.15 -19.64
CA ALA A 173 -27.16 -16.03 -20.76
C ALA A 173 -28.51 -16.75 -20.57
N ILE A 174 -28.80 -17.23 -19.36
CA ILE A 174 -30.09 -17.85 -19.03
C ILE A 174 -31.22 -16.81 -19.15
N ALA A 175 -31.04 -15.61 -18.63
CA ALA A 175 -32.04 -14.54 -18.69
C ALA A 175 -32.34 -14.13 -20.14
N GLU A 176 -31.32 -13.99 -20.99
CA GLU A 176 -31.45 -13.70 -22.41
C GLU A 176 -32.17 -14.85 -23.15
N ALA A 177 -31.80 -16.10 -22.89
CA ALA A 177 -32.47 -17.26 -23.46
C ALA A 177 -33.96 -17.32 -23.07
N LEU A 178 -34.28 -17.07 -21.80
CA LEU A 178 -35.66 -17.00 -21.32
C LEU A 178 -36.43 -15.84 -21.94
N LYS A 179 -35.79 -14.68 -22.13
CA LYS A 179 -36.41 -13.53 -22.80
C LYS A 179 -36.77 -13.86 -24.25
N ILE A 180 -35.82 -14.42 -25.00
CA ILE A 180 -36.04 -14.85 -26.40
C ILE A 180 -37.14 -15.91 -26.46
N GLN A 181 -37.17 -16.87 -25.52
CA GLN A 181 -38.21 -17.90 -25.47
C GLN A 181 -39.59 -17.30 -25.18
N LYS A 182 -39.70 -16.36 -24.23
CA LYS A 182 -40.95 -15.65 -23.94
C LYS A 182 -41.45 -14.86 -25.13
N GLU A 183 -40.57 -14.12 -25.81
CA GLU A 183 -40.93 -13.36 -27.01
C GLU A 183 -41.40 -14.30 -28.15
N LYS A 184 -40.73 -15.42 -28.36
CA LYS A 184 -41.16 -16.44 -29.34
C LYS A 184 -42.51 -17.05 -28.97
N PHE A 185 -42.75 -17.31 -27.68
CA PHE A 185 -44.03 -17.84 -27.20
C PHE A 185 -45.16 -16.84 -27.43
N LEU A 186 -44.97 -15.57 -27.05
CA LEU A 186 -45.94 -14.50 -27.26
C LEU A 186 -46.28 -14.32 -28.74
N LYS A 187 -45.27 -14.36 -29.63
CA LYS A 187 -45.51 -14.31 -31.09
C LYS A 187 -46.36 -15.47 -31.57
N ARG A 188 -46.07 -16.70 -31.13
CA ARG A 188 -46.88 -17.89 -31.50
C ARG A 188 -48.31 -17.80 -30.95
N GLU A 189 -48.47 -17.29 -29.74
CA GLU A 189 -49.77 -17.08 -29.12
C GLU A 189 -50.58 -16.04 -29.90
N GLN A 190 -49.97 -14.90 -30.25
CA GLN A 190 -50.59 -13.87 -31.09
C GLN A 190 -50.97 -14.42 -32.47
N GLU A 191 -50.08 -15.15 -33.14
CA GLU A 191 -50.38 -15.80 -34.42
C GLU A 191 -51.55 -16.80 -34.30
N SER A 192 -51.65 -17.54 -33.19
CA SER A 192 -52.76 -18.46 -32.94
C SER A 192 -54.07 -17.71 -32.72
N ILE A 193 -54.06 -16.64 -31.93
CA ILE A 193 -55.22 -15.76 -31.71
C ILE A 193 -55.66 -15.12 -33.03
N GLU A 194 -54.74 -14.65 -33.86
CA GLU A 194 -55.07 -14.08 -35.16
C GLU A 194 -55.66 -15.11 -36.12
N ARG A 195 -55.10 -16.32 -36.18
CA ARG A 195 -55.65 -17.41 -37.01
C ARG A 195 -57.06 -17.79 -36.57
N THR A 196 -57.26 -18.02 -35.28
CA THR A 196 -58.58 -18.36 -34.72
C THR A 196 -59.59 -17.24 -34.93
N ARG A 197 -59.18 -15.98 -34.77
CA ARG A 197 -60.02 -14.81 -35.08
C ARG A 197 -60.45 -14.79 -36.55
N ARG A 198 -59.52 -15.00 -37.49
CA ARG A 198 -59.84 -15.07 -38.92
C ARG A 198 -60.81 -16.20 -39.23
N GLU A 199 -60.58 -17.39 -38.69
CA GLU A 199 -61.48 -18.54 -38.87
C GLU A 199 -62.88 -18.27 -38.30
N CYS A 200 -62.98 -17.60 -37.16
CA CYS A 200 -64.25 -17.18 -36.58
C CYS A 200 -64.96 -16.11 -37.43
N GLU A 201 -64.24 -15.11 -37.92
CA GLU A 201 -64.77 -14.07 -38.80
C GLU A 201 -65.25 -14.66 -40.14
N GLU A 202 -64.51 -15.60 -40.72
CA GLU A 202 -64.91 -16.31 -41.95
C GLU A 202 -66.18 -17.15 -41.73
N LYS A 203 -66.24 -17.93 -40.65
CA LYS A 203 -67.44 -18.70 -40.30
C LYS A 203 -68.64 -17.80 -40.05
N ALA A 204 -68.45 -16.68 -39.34
CA ALA A 204 -69.49 -15.70 -39.12
C ALA A 204 -69.97 -15.06 -40.43
N ARG A 205 -69.06 -14.77 -41.36
CA ARG A 205 -69.41 -14.23 -42.69
C ARG A 205 -70.22 -15.24 -43.51
N LEU A 206 -69.79 -16.50 -43.56
CA LEU A 206 -70.51 -17.56 -44.27
C LEU A 206 -71.92 -17.78 -43.69
N GLU A 207 -72.05 -17.75 -42.37
CA GLU A 207 -73.35 -17.89 -41.71
C GLU A 207 -74.24 -16.65 -41.96
N ALA A 208 -73.67 -15.45 -41.92
CA ALA A 208 -74.39 -14.23 -42.27
C ALA A 208 -74.86 -14.25 -43.74
N GLU A 209 -74.03 -14.72 -44.67
CA GLU A 209 -74.41 -14.92 -46.08
C GLU A 209 -75.53 -15.96 -46.22
N ARG A 210 -75.47 -17.05 -45.45
CA ARG A 210 -76.52 -18.09 -45.42
C ARG A 210 -77.85 -17.53 -44.92
N VAL A 211 -77.83 -16.81 -43.80
CA VAL A 211 -79.01 -16.19 -43.19
C VAL A 211 -79.57 -15.11 -44.11
N ALA A 212 -78.73 -14.28 -44.74
CA ALA A 212 -79.18 -13.27 -45.70
C ALA A 212 -79.94 -13.90 -46.88
N LYS A 213 -79.46 -15.03 -47.42
CA LYS A 213 -80.15 -15.78 -48.48
C LYS A 213 -81.50 -16.30 -48.01
N LEU A 214 -81.58 -16.86 -46.80
CA LEU A 214 -82.84 -17.35 -46.22
C LEU A 214 -83.84 -16.20 -46.04
N HIS A 215 -83.41 -15.09 -45.44
CA HIS A 215 -84.25 -13.91 -45.28
C HIS A 215 -84.71 -13.35 -46.63
N GLN A 216 -83.85 -13.34 -47.64
CA GLN A 216 -84.24 -12.89 -48.99
C GLN A 216 -85.33 -13.79 -49.59
N GLN A 217 -85.20 -15.11 -49.46
CA GLN A 217 -86.23 -16.05 -49.91
C GLN A 217 -87.55 -15.85 -49.16
N GLU A 218 -87.50 -15.65 -47.84
CA GLU A 218 -88.70 -15.36 -47.04
C GLU A 218 -89.36 -14.05 -47.48
N ILE A 219 -88.58 -12.98 -47.70
CA ILE A 219 -89.07 -11.70 -48.22
C ILE A 219 -89.73 -11.91 -49.59
N GLU A 220 -89.13 -12.68 -50.48
CA GLU A 220 -89.71 -12.99 -51.79
C GLU A 220 -91.04 -13.74 -51.66
N CYS A 221 -91.12 -14.76 -50.80
CA CYS A 221 -92.37 -15.47 -50.51
C CYS A 221 -93.45 -14.55 -49.93
N TRP A 222 -93.10 -13.69 -48.97
CA TRP A 222 -94.03 -12.72 -48.40
C TRP A 222 -94.48 -11.69 -49.44
N THR A 223 -93.57 -11.23 -50.29
CA THR A 223 -93.87 -10.29 -51.37
C THR A 223 -94.83 -10.91 -52.38
N GLN A 224 -94.60 -12.17 -52.78
CA GLN A 224 -95.52 -12.91 -53.66
C GLN A 224 -96.90 -13.06 -53.03
N ARG A 225 -96.97 -13.46 -51.75
CA ARG A 225 -98.24 -13.59 -51.02
C ARG A 225 -98.97 -12.26 -50.92
N TYR A 226 -98.24 -11.16 -50.69
CA TYR A 226 -98.79 -9.82 -50.67
C TYR A 226 -99.36 -9.44 -52.04
N LEU A 227 -98.63 -9.67 -53.13
CA LEU A 227 -99.08 -9.41 -54.50
C LEU A 227 -100.33 -10.23 -54.88
N ASP A 228 -100.38 -11.50 -54.49
CA ASP A 228 -101.56 -12.36 -54.69
C ASP A 228 -102.78 -11.85 -53.92
N MET A 229 -102.59 -11.43 -52.68
CA MET A 229 -103.64 -10.82 -51.88
C MET A 229 -104.10 -9.49 -52.47
N GLU A 230 -103.17 -8.65 -52.95
CA GLU A 230 -103.49 -7.39 -53.62
C GLU A 230 -104.28 -7.64 -54.92
N LYS A 231 -103.92 -8.67 -55.70
CA LYS A 231 -104.65 -9.07 -56.91
C LYS A 231 -106.06 -9.54 -56.59
N ARG A 232 -106.24 -10.42 -55.59
CA ARG A 232 -107.55 -10.87 -55.13
C ARG A 232 -108.40 -9.70 -54.63
N TYR A 233 -107.79 -8.79 -53.86
CA TYR A 233 -108.46 -7.59 -53.39
C TYR A 233 -108.93 -6.71 -54.55
N LYS A 234 -108.08 -6.46 -55.56
CA LYS A 234 -108.46 -5.71 -56.77
C LYS A 234 -109.62 -6.38 -57.52
N GLN A 235 -109.58 -7.71 -57.69
CA GLN A 235 -110.67 -8.46 -58.30
C GLN A 235 -111.98 -8.36 -57.51
N GLU A 236 -111.93 -8.47 -56.19
CA GLU A 236 -113.11 -8.29 -55.34
C GLU A 236 -113.64 -6.86 -55.40
N MET A 237 -112.76 -5.86 -55.49
CA MET A 237 -113.16 -4.47 -55.68
C MET A 237 -113.81 -4.24 -57.06
N GLU A 238 -113.31 -4.88 -58.12
CA GLU A 238 -113.93 -4.85 -59.45
C GLU A 238 -115.29 -5.56 -59.47
N ARG A 239 -115.39 -6.77 -58.90
CA ARG A 239 -116.67 -7.48 -58.72
C ARG A 239 -117.67 -6.64 -57.94
N ARG A 240 -117.23 -6.05 -56.82
CA ARG A 240 -118.05 -5.14 -56.02
C ARG A 240 -118.51 -3.94 -56.85
N ARG A 241 -117.64 -3.33 -57.65
CA ARG A 241 -118.03 -2.23 -58.56
C ARG A 241 -119.06 -2.70 -59.58
N GLY A 242 -118.88 -3.86 -60.20
CA GLY A 242 -119.84 -4.47 -61.13
C GLY A 242 -121.20 -4.70 -60.49
N VAL A 243 -121.26 -5.42 -59.37
CA VAL A 243 -122.51 -5.64 -58.61
C VAL A 243 -123.16 -4.33 -58.19
N THR A 244 -122.36 -3.32 -57.81
CA THR A 244 -122.89 -2.00 -57.45
C THR A 244 -123.46 -1.28 -58.68
N ALA A 245 -122.89 -1.47 -59.87
CA ALA A 245 -123.41 -0.94 -61.12
C ALA A 245 -124.70 -1.66 -61.54
N ASP A 246 -124.71 -2.99 -61.58
CA ASP A 246 -125.90 -3.80 -61.88
C ASP A 246 -127.05 -3.48 -60.91
N PHE A 247 -126.74 -3.32 -59.63
CA PHE A 247 -127.74 -2.93 -58.63
C PHE A 247 -128.30 -1.53 -58.88
N LYS A 248 -127.48 -0.57 -59.36
CA LYS A 248 -127.95 0.76 -59.76
C LYS A 248 -128.81 0.69 -61.03
N GLU A 249 -128.42 -0.09 -62.03
CA GLU A 249 -129.22 -0.31 -63.24
C GLU A 249 -130.57 -0.93 -62.91
N LEU A 250 -130.62 -1.95 -62.04
CA LEU A 250 -131.87 -2.53 -61.56
C LEU A 250 -132.74 -1.51 -60.82
N GLN A 251 -132.13 -0.64 -60.01
CA GLN A 251 -132.87 0.45 -59.35
C GLN A 251 -133.44 1.45 -60.36
N ASP A 252 -132.69 1.78 -61.40
CA ASP A 252 -133.14 2.69 -62.47
C ASP A 252 -134.22 2.06 -63.35
N ASP A 253 -134.10 0.78 -63.70
CA ASP A 253 -135.13 0.02 -64.41
C ASP A 253 -136.40 -0.14 -63.58
N TYR A 254 -136.26 -0.41 -62.29
CA TYR A 254 -137.42 -0.40 -61.38
C TYR A 254 -138.06 0.99 -61.34
N ARG A 255 -137.27 2.07 -61.27
CA ARG A 255 -137.79 3.45 -61.36
C ARG A 255 -138.50 3.70 -62.69
N ARG A 256 -137.99 3.19 -63.82
CA ARG A 256 -138.66 3.25 -65.14
C ARG A 256 -139.96 2.46 -65.16
N PHE A 257 -139.97 1.23 -64.64
CA PHE A 257 -141.18 0.41 -64.52
C PHE A 257 -142.26 1.10 -63.67
N MET A 258 -141.86 1.70 -62.55
CA MET A 258 -142.75 2.50 -61.71
C MET A 258 -143.36 3.68 -62.48
N ASN A 259 -142.58 4.35 -63.34
CA ASN A 259 -143.09 5.43 -64.19
C ASN A 259 -144.07 4.93 -65.26
N TYR A 260 -143.86 3.72 -65.82
CA TYR A 260 -144.77 3.14 -66.83
C TYR A 260 -146.08 2.58 -66.25
N THR A 261 -146.08 2.18 -64.98
CA THR A 261 -147.23 1.53 -64.33
C THR A 261 -148.03 2.47 -63.41
N ASP A 262 -147.81 3.79 -63.52
CA ASP A 262 -148.39 4.81 -62.63
C ASP A 262 -148.22 4.47 -61.13
N GLY A 263 -147.17 3.71 -60.81
CA GLY A 263 -146.88 3.22 -59.47
C GLY A 263 -147.90 2.27 -58.85
N LYS A 264 -148.80 1.65 -59.64
CA LYS A 264 -149.84 0.74 -59.12
C LYS A 264 -149.34 -0.67 -58.77
N PHE A 265 -148.20 -1.09 -59.32
CA PHE A 265 -147.66 -2.44 -59.11
C PHE A 265 -146.24 -2.36 -58.53
N HIS A 266 -146.04 -2.93 -57.34
CA HIS A 266 -144.74 -3.04 -56.70
C HIS A 266 -144.25 -4.48 -56.76
N SER A 267 -142.94 -4.69 -56.94
CA SER A 267 -142.34 -5.99 -56.65
C SER A 267 -142.01 -6.05 -55.15
N ASP A 268 -142.59 -7.01 -54.44
CA ASP A 268 -142.34 -7.23 -53.00
C ASP A 268 -140.83 -7.37 -52.70
N TYR A 269 -140.06 -7.91 -53.65
CA TYR A 269 -138.60 -8.04 -53.56
C TYR A 269 -137.87 -6.69 -53.44
N MET A 270 -138.24 -5.67 -54.22
CA MET A 270 -137.56 -4.36 -54.18
C MET A 270 -137.98 -3.51 -52.96
N MET A 271 -139.21 -3.67 -52.49
CA MET A 271 -139.65 -3.08 -51.22
C MET A 271 -138.92 -3.69 -50.02
N HIS A 272 -138.72 -5.01 -50.04
CA HIS A 272 -137.93 -5.70 -49.02
C HIS A 272 -136.45 -5.28 -49.02
N LEU A 273 -135.83 -5.13 -50.20
CA LEU A 273 -134.46 -4.64 -50.33
C LEU A 273 -134.31 -3.17 -49.90
N ARG A 274 -135.29 -2.31 -50.19
CA ARG A 274 -135.31 -0.92 -49.69
C ARG A 274 -135.37 -0.89 -48.16
N TYR A 275 -136.21 -1.72 -47.57
CA TYR A 275 -136.33 -1.85 -46.12
C TYR A 275 -135.06 -2.44 -45.48
N MET A 276 -134.48 -3.49 -46.05
CA MET A 276 -133.20 -4.07 -45.62
C MET A 276 -132.02 -3.10 -45.77
N GLY A 277 -131.98 -2.34 -46.86
CA GLY A 277 -130.99 -1.29 -47.09
C GLY A 277 -131.08 -0.17 -46.07
N MET A 278 -132.29 0.27 -45.72
CA MET A 278 -132.51 1.21 -44.61
C MET A 278 -132.07 0.63 -43.27
N ARG A 279 -132.42 -0.62 -42.94
CA ARG A 279 -131.95 -1.29 -41.72
C ARG A 279 -130.42 -1.44 -41.64
N LEU A 280 -129.76 -1.72 -42.76
CA LEU A 280 -128.29 -1.84 -42.82
C LEU A 280 -127.62 -0.46 -42.74
N ALA A 281 -128.23 0.58 -43.31
CA ALA A 281 -127.76 1.95 -43.15
C ALA A 281 -127.93 2.44 -41.70
N GLU A 282 -129.06 2.15 -41.06
CA GLU A 282 -129.27 2.39 -39.62
C GLU A 282 -128.25 1.63 -38.77
N LYS A 283 -127.97 0.35 -39.09
CA LYS A 283 -126.92 -0.43 -38.41
C LYS A 283 -125.52 0.14 -38.59
N ARG A 284 -125.15 0.60 -39.79
CA ARG A 284 -123.85 1.26 -40.03
C ARG A 284 -123.75 2.58 -39.29
N VAL A 285 -124.82 3.35 -39.15
CA VAL A 285 -124.81 4.58 -38.34
C VAL A 285 -124.67 4.23 -36.85
N SER A 286 -125.24 3.11 -36.37
CA SER A 286 -125.03 2.66 -34.99
C SER A 286 -123.65 2.03 -34.72
N GLU A 287 -123.07 1.27 -35.66
CA GLU A 287 -121.74 0.63 -35.51
C GLU A 287 -120.59 1.61 -35.74
N VAL A 288 -120.80 2.68 -36.52
CA VAL A 288 -119.84 3.80 -36.63
C VAL A 288 -119.91 4.72 -35.38
N SER A 289 -120.96 4.62 -34.56
CA SER A 289 -120.93 5.22 -33.21
C SER A 289 -120.08 4.42 -32.21
N SER A 290 -119.65 3.20 -32.57
CA SER A 290 -118.65 2.40 -31.84
C SER A 290 -117.36 2.32 -32.65
N THR A 291 -116.69 3.46 -32.87
CA THR A 291 -115.32 3.45 -33.38
C THR A 291 -114.42 2.77 -32.36
N VAL A 292 -114.01 1.56 -32.70
CA VAL A 292 -112.90 0.81 -32.13
C VAL A 292 -111.68 1.73 -32.05
N SER A 293 -111.18 1.93 -30.84
CA SER A 293 -109.98 2.69 -30.52
C SER A 293 -108.75 1.97 -31.07
N TYR A 294 -107.71 2.74 -31.41
CA TYR A 294 -106.41 2.28 -31.91
C TYR A 294 -105.71 1.25 -31.00
N GLU A 295 -106.20 1.05 -29.77
CA GLU A 295 -105.67 0.13 -28.76
C GLU A 295 -105.99 -1.35 -29.02
N ASP A 296 -107.02 -1.67 -29.80
CA ASP A 296 -107.43 -3.06 -30.03
C ASP A 296 -106.63 -3.78 -31.13
N ILE A 297 -105.84 -3.03 -31.92
CA ILE A 297 -105.02 -3.59 -33.01
C ILE A 297 -103.76 -4.29 -32.45
N PHE A 298 -103.33 -3.99 -31.22
CA PHE A 298 -102.13 -4.57 -30.61
C PHE A 298 -102.34 -5.88 -29.84
N LYS A 299 -103.57 -6.41 -29.76
CA LYS A 299 -103.88 -7.69 -29.05
C LYS A 299 -103.93 -8.92 -29.95
N LEU A 300 -103.57 -8.78 -31.22
CA LEU A 300 -103.45 -9.89 -32.17
C LEU A 300 -102.00 -9.96 -32.67
N SER A 301 -101.08 -10.19 -31.73
CA SER A 301 -99.72 -10.69 -32.00
C SER A 301 -99.78 -12.16 -32.39
#